data_AF-Q5JFL0-F1
#
_entry.id   AF-Q5JFL0-F1
#
_cell.length_a   1.000
_cell.length_b   1.000
_cell.length_c   1.000
_cell.angle_alpha   90.00
_cell.angle_beta   90.00
_cell.angle_gamma   90.00
#
_symmetry.space_group_name_H-M   'P 1'
#
loop_
_entity.id
_entity.type
_entity.pdbx_description
1 polymer ?
#
loop_
_entity_poly.entity_id
_entity_poly.type
_entity_poly.pdbx_seq_one_letter_code
_entity_poly.pdbx_strand_id
1 'polypeptide(L)'
;MEDALRKYQLRLEESQKEALKIRKNYQKWLSKKKKELKRAVEKLEKVKPPKNVDETLLKIVEADRRAYVSAFKRALEGIQDIEDLGKRLPELGKVHIDYGKHVIILFEKEVLAINSILKEMDEGYREYLQETQRISLPKLEVEEKIEELKTVKEKLSFINSEIESLLEEISLKRKEIEQERQKPEVKSIEGQLENLITKKKKLEMEVRSNVSKIQKTLKRLRMGGLADQLARDSGVALEKPGEVVSLLQTLKPRFEGKARKSVEWLSENLESTVSEIKELDRKIHELRSAMEKELSRAGHLEDEISFLERRTAELESEKKKLEKLKARLEEEIQQEVKLLEKALGEEIEWGNI
;
A
#
# COMPACT_ATOMS: atom_id res chain seq x y z
N MET A 1 6.87 -18.29 -27.28
CA MET A 1 6.77 -16.86 -26.95
C MET A 1 7.74 -15.97 -27.72
N GLU A 2 9.07 -16.16 -27.60
CA GLU A 2 10.08 -15.33 -28.30
C GLU A 2 9.89 -15.31 -29.84
N ASP A 3 9.65 -16.46 -30.46
CA ASP A 3 9.39 -16.53 -31.90
C ASP A 3 8.11 -15.78 -32.31
N ALA A 4 7.08 -15.79 -31.46
CA ALA A 4 5.84 -15.07 -31.71
C ALA A 4 6.05 -13.55 -31.63
N LEU A 5 6.83 -13.08 -30.65
CA LEU A 5 7.20 -11.67 -30.51
C LEU A 5 8.05 -11.18 -31.69
N ARG A 6 9.01 -11.99 -32.15
CA ARG A 6 9.79 -11.69 -33.38
C ARG A 6 8.91 -11.62 -34.62
N LYS A 7 8.02 -12.61 -34.84
CA LYS A 7 7.03 -12.59 -35.94
C LYS A 7 6.17 -11.33 -35.88
N TYR A 8 5.76 -10.92 -34.69
CA TYR A 8 4.93 -9.74 -34.47
C TYR A 8 5.67 -8.44 -34.76
N GLN A 9 6.92 -8.30 -34.30
CA GLN A 9 7.76 -7.15 -34.63
C GLN A 9 7.96 -7.00 -36.14
N LEU A 10 8.21 -8.10 -36.85
CA LEU A 10 8.31 -8.10 -38.31
C LEU A 10 7.00 -7.61 -38.97
N ARG A 11 5.84 -8.13 -38.56
CA ARG A 11 4.54 -7.66 -39.05
C ARG A 11 4.28 -6.18 -38.71
N LEU A 12 4.74 -5.70 -37.55
CA LEU A 12 4.63 -4.31 -37.15
C LEU A 12 5.44 -3.40 -38.08
N GLU A 13 6.67 -3.79 -38.42
CA GLU A 13 7.49 -3.04 -39.38
C GLU A 13 6.88 -3.05 -40.80
N GLU A 14 6.36 -4.19 -41.25
CA GLU A 14 5.67 -4.32 -42.54
C GLU A 14 4.43 -3.43 -42.58
N SER A 15 3.61 -3.49 -41.53
CA SER A 15 2.44 -2.65 -41.31
C SER A 15 2.79 -1.15 -41.37
N GLN A 16 3.84 -0.72 -40.69
CA GLN A 16 4.31 0.66 -40.72
C GLN A 16 4.76 1.08 -42.12
N LYS A 17 5.48 0.22 -42.85
CA LYS A 17 5.90 0.47 -44.24
C LYS A 17 4.69 0.57 -45.18
N GLU A 18 3.69 -0.27 -45.03
CA GLU A 18 2.44 -0.21 -45.80
C GLU A 18 1.62 1.04 -45.47
N ALA A 19 1.46 1.38 -44.19
CA ALA A 19 0.79 2.60 -43.75
C ALA A 19 1.44 3.85 -44.36
N LEU A 20 2.78 3.90 -44.43
CA LEU A 20 3.51 4.97 -45.11
C LEU A 20 3.25 5.01 -46.63
N LYS A 21 3.14 3.85 -47.29
CA LYS A 21 2.79 3.78 -48.72
C LYS A 21 1.37 4.29 -48.97
N ILE A 22 0.40 3.85 -48.16
CA ILE A 22 -0.99 4.30 -48.22
C ILE A 22 -1.06 5.81 -48.02
N ARG A 23 -0.43 6.33 -46.96
CA ARG A 23 -0.37 7.78 -46.70
C ARG A 23 0.20 8.55 -47.90
N LYS A 24 1.28 8.07 -48.51
CA LYS A 24 1.86 8.69 -49.73
C LYS A 24 0.91 8.65 -50.93
N ASN A 25 0.17 7.56 -51.12
CA ASN A 25 -0.79 7.40 -52.21
C ASN A 25 -1.96 8.38 -52.05
N TYR A 26 -2.57 8.41 -50.87
CA TYR A 26 -3.67 9.34 -50.57
C TYR A 26 -3.21 10.81 -50.55
N GLN A 27 -1.96 11.09 -50.15
CA GLN A 27 -1.40 12.45 -50.24
C GLN A 27 -1.28 12.93 -51.71
N LYS A 28 -0.89 12.04 -52.63
CA LYS A 28 -0.84 12.36 -54.07
C LYS A 28 -2.25 12.56 -54.64
N TRP A 29 -3.20 11.72 -54.25
CA TRP A 29 -4.60 11.86 -54.63
C TRP A 29 -5.20 13.17 -54.11
N LEU A 30 -4.98 13.49 -52.83
CA LEU A 30 -5.41 14.74 -52.20
C LEU A 30 -4.86 15.95 -52.95
N SER A 31 -3.58 15.92 -53.32
CA SER A 31 -2.93 17.00 -54.07
C SER A 31 -3.61 17.24 -55.43
N LYS A 32 -4.11 16.19 -56.10
CA LYS A 32 -4.88 16.31 -57.34
C LYS A 32 -6.27 16.89 -57.07
N LYS A 33 -7.01 16.32 -56.11
CA LYS A 33 -8.36 16.76 -55.77
C LYS A 33 -8.42 18.19 -55.25
N LYS A 34 -7.45 18.61 -54.44
CA LYS A 34 -7.28 20.00 -53.99
C LYS A 34 -7.10 20.96 -55.17
N LYS A 35 -6.34 20.58 -56.21
CA LYS A 35 -6.17 21.39 -57.43
C LYS A 35 -7.45 21.45 -58.26
N GLU A 36 -8.16 20.33 -58.41
CA GLU A 36 -9.45 20.26 -59.10
C GLU A 36 -10.50 21.14 -58.41
N LEU A 37 -10.61 21.04 -57.09
CA LEU A 37 -11.53 21.84 -56.28
C LEU A 37 -11.20 23.33 -56.37
N LYS A 38 -9.90 23.71 -56.28
CA LYS A 38 -9.46 25.09 -56.48
C LYS A 38 -9.86 25.64 -57.85
N ARG A 39 -9.68 24.86 -58.92
CA ARG A 39 -10.09 25.24 -60.29
C ARG A 39 -11.60 25.39 -60.43
N ALA A 40 -12.38 24.50 -59.80
CA ALA A 40 -13.83 24.59 -59.82
C ALA A 40 -14.34 25.86 -59.10
N VAL A 41 -13.73 26.19 -57.96
CA VAL A 41 -14.02 27.44 -57.21
C VAL A 41 -13.60 28.68 -58.01
N GLU A 42 -12.45 28.67 -58.68
CA GLU A 42 -12.02 29.76 -59.57
C GLU A 42 -12.93 29.92 -60.80
N LYS A 43 -13.48 28.82 -61.32
CA LYS A 43 -14.44 28.85 -62.42
C LYS A 43 -15.74 29.53 -61.96
N LEU A 44 -16.26 29.15 -60.79
CA LEU A 44 -17.44 29.79 -60.20
C LEU A 44 -17.27 31.31 -60.04
N GLU A 45 -16.07 31.77 -59.68
CA GLU A 45 -15.74 33.20 -59.56
C GLU A 45 -15.79 33.94 -60.91
N LYS A 46 -15.40 33.28 -62.01
CA LYS A 46 -15.25 33.89 -63.35
C LYS A 46 -16.50 33.79 -64.23
N VAL A 47 -17.41 32.85 -63.97
CA VAL A 47 -18.62 32.67 -64.77
C VAL A 47 -19.53 33.89 -64.65
N LYS A 48 -20.02 34.39 -65.79
CA LYS A 48 -20.94 35.53 -65.83
C LYS A 48 -22.35 35.10 -65.42
N PRO A 49 -23.08 35.91 -64.65
CA PRO A 49 -24.47 35.62 -64.32
C PRO A 49 -25.36 35.63 -65.58
N PRO A 50 -26.50 34.91 -65.56
CA PRO A 50 -27.47 34.94 -66.66
C PRO A 50 -28.01 36.35 -66.93
N LYS A 51 -28.34 36.68 -68.18
CA LYS A 51 -28.71 38.05 -68.60
C LYS A 51 -30.12 38.50 -68.15
N ASN A 52 -31.02 37.56 -67.82
CA ASN A 52 -32.43 37.84 -67.51
C ASN A 52 -32.76 37.41 -66.07
N VAL A 53 -32.23 38.11 -65.07
CA VAL A 53 -32.42 37.79 -63.65
C VAL A 53 -32.85 39.04 -62.89
N ASP A 54 -33.73 38.87 -61.89
CA ASP A 54 -34.12 39.92 -60.95
C ASP A 54 -32.88 40.58 -60.29
N GLU A 55 -32.86 41.91 -60.24
CA GLU A 55 -31.70 42.67 -59.77
C GLU A 55 -31.41 42.47 -58.27
N THR A 56 -32.45 42.24 -57.46
CA THR A 56 -32.33 41.99 -56.03
C THR A 56 -31.77 40.59 -55.78
N LEU A 57 -32.28 39.59 -56.50
CA LEU A 57 -31.77 38.23 -56.47
C LEU A 57 -30.30 38.18 -56.91
N LEU A 58 -29.95 38.88 -57.99
CA LEU A 58 -28.58 38.96 -58.50
C LEU A 58 -27.62 39.52 -57.45
N LYS A 59 -27.98 40.61 -56.76
CA LYS A 59 -27.14 41.21 -55.69
C LYS A 59 -26.88 40.24 -54.54
N ILE A 60 -27.90 39.51 -54.09
CA ILE A 60 -27.78 38.52 -53.01
C ILE A 60 -26.87 37.37 -53.44
N VAL A 61 -27.14 36.79 -54.61
CA VAL A 61 -26.37 35.64 -55.13
C VAL A 61 -24.90 36.02 -55.37
N GLU A 62 -24.60 37.23 -55.84
CA GLU A 62 -23.22 37.67 -56.04
C GLU A 62 -22.46 37.97 -54.75
N ALA A 63 -23.15 38.45 -53.70
CA ALA A 63 -22.56 38.60 -52.37
C ALA A 63 -22.19 37.23 -51.78
N ASP A 64 -23.12 36.28 -51.82
CA ASP A 64 -22.87 34.92 -51.35
C ASP A 64 -21.86 34.17 -52.20
N ARG A 65 -21.81 34.41 -53.52
CA ARG A 65 -20.76 33.84 -54.40
C ARG A 65 -19.37 34.30 -53.97
N ARG A 66 -19.19 35.59 -53.64
CA ARG A 66 -17.91 36.12 -53.16
C ARG A 66 -17.52 35.53 -51.80
N ALA A 67 -18.49 35.41 -50.89
CA ALA A 67 -18.28 34.79 -49.59
C ALA A 67 -17.93 33.31 -49.72
N TYR A 68 -18.68 32.57 -50.55
CA TYR A 68 -18.44 31.17 -50.91
C TYR A 68 -17.02 30.96 -51.41
N VAL A 69 -16.61 31.70 -52.45
CA VAL A 69 -15.27 31.57 -53.06
C VAL A 69 -14.18 31.89 -52.04
N SER A 70 -14.35 32.96 -51.26
CA SER A 70 -13.35 33.38 -50.27
C SER A 70 -13.20 32.37 -49.12
N ALA A 71 -14.31 31.79 -48.65
CA ALA A 71 -14.32 30.80 -47.60
C ALA A 71 -13.72 29.46 -48.08
N PHE A 72 -14.03 29.02 -49.31
CA PHE A 72 -13.39 27.84 -49.91
C PHE A 72 -11.89 28.02 -50.10
N LYS A 73 -11.43 29.19 -50.59
CA LYS A 73 -9.99 29.46 -50.76
C LYS A 73 -9.24 29.35 -49.42
N ARG A 74 -9.77 29.95 -48.35
CA ARG A 74 -9.18 29.86 -47.00
C ARG A 74 -9.18 28.44 -46.45
N ALA A 75 -10.30 27.73 -46.57
CA ALA A 75 -10.40 26.35 -46.08
C ALA A 75 -9.43 25.41 -46.82
N LEU A 76 -9.26 25.60 -48.13
CA LEU A 76 -8.30 24.82 -48.93
C LEU A 76 -6.84 25.13 -48.60
N GLU A 77 -6.49 26.37 -48.28
CA GLU A 77 -5.13 26.74 -47.87
C GLU A 77 -4.70 25.98 -46.60
N GLY A 78 -5.63 25.73 -45.68
CA GLY A 78 -5.39 25.03 -44.42
C GLY A 78 -5.22 23.50 -44.52
N ILE A 79 -5.35 22.89 -45.70
CA ILE A 79 -5.21 21.43 -45.88
C ILE A 79 -3.81 21.11 -46.40
N GLN A 80 -2.88 20.69 -45.54
CA GLN A 80 -1.52 20.32 -45.98
C GLN A 80 -1.40 18.82 -46.24
N ASP A 81 -2.04 17.99 -45.43
CA ASP A 81 -2.03 16.53 -45.58
C ASP A 81 -3.41 15.87 -45.49
N ILE A 82 -3.43 14.55 -45.62
CA ILE A 82 -4.66 13.74 -45.57
C ILE A 82 -5.31 13.78 -44.18
N GLU A 83 -4.53 13.96 -43.12
CA GLU A 83 -5.05 14.14 -41.76
C GLU A 83 -5.73 15.52 -41.59
N ASP A 84 -5.16 16.57 -42.17
CA ASP A 84 -5.76 17.90 -42.22
C ASP A 84 -7.04 17.93 -43.04
N LEU A 85 -7.12 17.13 -44.11
CA LEU A 85 -8.35 16.98 -44.89
C LEU A 85 -9.51 16.54 -43.98
N GLY A 86 -9.28 15.52 -43.14
CA GLY A 86 -10.30 15.02 -42.20
C GLY A 86 -10.84 16.08 -41.26
N LYS A 87 -9.98 16.99 -40.78
CA LYS A 87 -10.37 18.09 -39.89
C LYS A 87 -11.14 19.20 -40.61
N ARG A 88 -10.84 19.44 -41.90
CA ARG A 88 -11.36 20.57 -42.70
C ARG A 88 -12.54 20.20 -43.59
N LEU A 89 -12.77 18.91 -43.87
CA LEU A 89 -13.95 18.42 -44.61
C LEU A 89 -15.28 18.95 -44.04
N PRO A 90 -15.52 18.92 -42.71
CA PRO A 90 -16.74 19.47 -42.13
C PRO A 90 -16.91 20.97 -42.39
N GLU A 91 -15.81 21.73 -42.33
CA GLU A 91 -15.82 23.17 -42.62
C GLU A 91 -16.15 23.44 -44.09
N LEU A 92 -15.54 22.69 -45.02
CA LEU A 92 -15.83 22.76 -46.45
C LEU A 92 -17.30 22.41 -46.75
N GLY A 93 -17.84 21.37 -46.11
CA GLY A 93 -19.25 21.01 -46.19
C GLY A 93 -20.16 22.11 -45.68
N LYS A 94 -19.82 22.74 -44.55
CA LYS A 94 -20.59 23.85 -43.99
C LYS A 94 -20.59 25.07 -44.92
N VAL A 95 -19.44 25.46 -45.46
CA VAL A 95 -19.34 26.55 -46.45
C VAL A 95 -20.19 26.25 -47.69
N HIS A 96 -20.17 24.99 -48.16
CA HIS A 96 -20.99 24.55 -49.28
C HIS A 96 -22.49 24.70 -49.01
N ILE A 97 -22.96 24.36 -47.81
CA ILE A 97 -24.37 24.44 -47.43
C ILE A 97 -24.79 25.91 -47.20
N ASP A 98 -24.02 26.66 -46.41
CA ASP A 98 -24.40 27.99 -45.94
C ASP A 98 -24.51 29.00 -47.08
N TYR A 99 -23.50 29.04 -47.96
CA TYR A 99 -23.46 29.97 -49.08
C TYR A 99 -23.96 29.34 -50.38
N GLY A 100 -23.78 28.03 -50.57
CA GLY A 100 -24.13 27.36 -51.83
C GLY A 100 -25.64 27.31 -52.10
N LYS A 101 -26.48 27.34 -51.06
CA LYS A 101 -27.95 27.34 -51.19
C LYS A 101 -28.51 28.50 -52.02
N HIS A 102 -27.85 29.66 -52.02
CA HIS A 102 -28.24 30.80 -52.85
C HIS A 102 -27.45 30.83 -54.16
N VAL A 103 -26.17 30.45 -54.14
CA VAL A 103 -25.31 30.43 -55.33
C VAL A 103 -25.79 29.43 -56.39
N ILE A 104 -26.34 28.29 -55.95
CA ILE A 104 -26.87 27.26 -56.84
C ILE A 104 -28.01 27.76 -57.73
N ILE A 105 -28.75 28.80 -57.31
CA ILE A 105 -29.91 29.34 -58.04
C ILE A 105 -29.49 29.87 -59.43
N LEU A 106 -28.30 30.47 -59.54
CA LEU A 106 -27.80 31.04 -60.79
C LEU A 106 -26.57 30.30 -61.36
N PHE A 107 -25.89 29.50 -60.55
CA PHE A 107 -24.64 28.82 -60.90
C PHE A 107 -24.70 27.32 -60.56
N GLU A 108 -25.85 26.70 -60.83
CA GLU A 108 -26.14 25.30 -60.48
C GLU A 108 -25.01 24.34 -60.93
N LYS A 109 -24.59 24.44 -62.20
CA LYS A 109 -23.57 23.56 -62.78
C LYS A 109 -22.24 23.64 -62.04
N GLU A 110 -21.81 24.84 -61.68
CA GLU A 110 -20.55 25.08 -60.98
C GLU A 110 -20.62 24.60 -59.52
N VAL A 111 -21.73 24.86 -58.82
CA VAL A 111 -21.94 24.41 -57.44
C VAL A 111 -22.03 22.89 -57.37
N LEU A 112 -22.71 22.23 -58.32
CA LEU A 112 -22.76 20.77 -58.40
C LEU A 112 -21.39 20.15 -58.72
N ALA A 113 -20.57 20.79 -59.57
CA ALA A 113 -19.20 20.34 -59.83
C ALA A 113 -18.33 20.38 -58.55
N ILE A 114 -18.47 21.45 -57.76
CA ILE A 114 -17.79 21.56 -56.46
C ILE A 114 -18.28 20.49 -55.48
N ASN A 115 -19.59 20.24 -55.42
CA ASN A 115 -20.17 19.20 -54.58
C ASN A 115 -19.64 17.80 -54.93
N SER A 116 -19.53 17.48 -56.23
CA SER A 116 -18.98 16.20 -56.70
C SER A 116 -17.56 15.99 -56.17
N ILE A 117 -16.70 17.01 -56.30
CA ILE A 117 -15.32 16.92 -55.83
C ILE A 117 -15.26 16.78 -54.30
N LEU A 118 -16.12 17.47 -53.55
CA LEU A 118 -16.19 17.32 -52.10
C LEU A 118 -16.62 15.91 -51.67
N LYS A 119 -17.60 15.32 -52.35
CA LYS A 119 -18.01 13.94 -52.09
C LYS A 119 -16.87 12.96 -52.34
N GLU A 120 -16.18 13.10 -53.46
CA GLU A 120 -15.00 12.28 -53.75
C GLU A 120 -13.93 12.45 -52.67
N MET A 121 -13.71 13.69 -52.18
CA MET A 121 -12.77 13.95 -51.09
C MET A 121 -13.18 13.31 -49.76
N ASP A 122 -14.46 13.29 -49.43
CA ASP A 122 -14.98 12.60 -48.23
C ASP A 122 -14.86 11.07 -48.35
N GLU A 123 -15.24 10.51 -49.50
CA GLU A 123 -15.12 9.08 -49.79
C GLU A 123 -13.66 8.62 -49.71
N GLY A 124 -12.72 9.31 -50.37
CA GLY A 124 -11.31 8.95 -50.32
C GLY A 124 -10.69 9.12 -48.94
N TYR A 125 -11.16 10.05 -48.11
CA TYR A 125 -10.73 10.13 -46.71
C TYR A 125 -11.25 8.96 -45.87
N ARG A 126 -12.48 8.50 -46.10
CA ARG A 126 -13.02 7.30 -45.44
C ARG A 126 -12.27 6.04 -45.87
N GLU A 127 -11.96 5.90 -47.15
CA GLU A 127 -11.15 4.79 -47.66
C GLU A 127 -9.76 4.78 -47.02
N TYR A 128 -9.11 5.95 -46.92
CA TYR A 128 -7.85 6.11 -46.20
C TYR A 128 -7.93 5.60 -44.75
N LEU A 129 -8.97 6.00 -44.01
CA LEU A 129 -9.18 5.55 -42.63
C LEU A 129 -9.40 4.03 -42.53
N GLN A 130 -10.17 3.45 -43.46
CA GLN A 130 -10.40 2.01 -43.47
C GLN A 130 -9.13 1.23 -43.79
N GLU A 131 -8.34 1.67 -44.77
CA GLU A 131 -7.07 1.02 -45.12
C GLU A 131 -6.04 1.11 -44.00
N THR A 132 -5.92 2.28 -43.34
CA THR A 132 -5.00 2.45 -42.22
C THR A 132 -5.39 1.64 -40.99
N GLN A 133 -6.69 1.55 -40.68
CA GLN A 133 -7.20 0.71 -39.58
C GLN A 133 -7.00 -0.79 -39.83
N ARG A 134 -7.11 -1.25 -41.07
CA ARG A 134 -6.90 -2.67 -41.42
C ARG A 134 -5.46 -3.14 -41.15
N ILE A 135 -4.51 -2.23 -41.23
CA ILE A 135 -3.08 -2.55 -41.17
C ILE A 135 -2.50 -2.22 -39.79
N SER A 136 -3.14 -1.36 -38.99
CA SER A 136 -2.67 -1.01 -37.65
C SER A 136 -2.67 -2.22 -36.70
N LEU A 137 -1.51 -2.54 -36.14
CA LEU A 137 -1.36 -3.51 -35.06
C LEU A 137 -1.29 -2.79 -33.70
N PRO A 138 -1.74 -3.42 -32.60
CA PRO A 138 -1.62 -2.85 -31.26
C PRO A 138 -0.14 -2.63 -30.87
N LYS A 139 0.11 -1.91 -29.78
CA LYS A 139 1.44 -1.90 -29.15
C LYS A 139 1.42 -2.92 -28.01
N LEU A 140 2.43 -3.77 -27.95
CA LEU A 140 2.57 -4.81 -26.92
C LEU A 140 3.90 -4.61 -26.19
N GLU A 141 3.91 -4.81 -24.87
CA GLU A 141 5.04 -4.62 -23.95
C GLU A 141 5.35 -5.92 -23.19
N VAL A 142 4.99 -7.06 -23.80
CA VAL A 142 5.07 -8.38 -23.16
C VAL A 142 6.48 -8.75 -22.71
N GLU A 143 7.50 -8.44 -23.51
CA GLU A 143 8.91 -8.73 -23.15
C GLU A 143 9.34 -7.99 -21.87
N GLU A 144 9.01 -6.71 -21.78
CA GLU A 144 9.32 -5.88 -20.61
C GLU A 144 8.62 -6.42 -19.36
N LYS A 145 7.33 -6.77 -19.49
CA LYS A 145 6.54 -7.33 -18.38
C LYS A 145 7.01 -8.71 -17.94
N ILE A 146 7.44 -9.55 -18.88
CA ILE A 146 8.05 -10.85 -18.57
C ILE A 146 9.34 -10.67 -17.76
N GLU A 147 10.18 -9.73 -18.15
CA GLU A 147 11.45 -9.47 -17.45
C GLU A 147 11.22 -8.87 -16.05
N GLU A 148 10.24 -7.98 -15.93
CA GLU A 148 9.78 -7.49 -14.63
C GLU A 148 9.26 -8.63 -13.75
N LEU A 149 8.46 -9.55 -14.31
CA LEU A 149 7.94 -10.71 -13.60
C LEU A 149 9.06 -11.62 -13.08
N LYS A 150 10.10 -11.88 -13.88
CA LYS A 150 11.28 -12.64 -13.42
C LYS A 150 11.97 -11.95 -12.25
N THR A 151 12.22 -10.64 -12.36
CA THR A 151 12.84 -9.84 -11.30
C THR A 151 12.03 -9.91 -10.00
N VAL A 152 10.69 -9.86 -10.10
CA VAL A 152 9.81 -10.00 -8.94
C VAL A 152 9.90 -11.40 -8.32
N LYS A 153 9.96 -12.46 -9.14
CA LYS A 153 10.12 -13.84 -8.66
C LYS A 153 11.46 -14.05 -7.94
N GLU A 154 12.55 -13.52 -8.48
CA GLU A 154 13.87 -13.58 -7.85
C GLU A 154 13.89 -12.88 -6.48
N LYS A 155 13.32 -11.66 -6.42
CA LYS A 155 13.17 -10.93 -5.15
C LYS A 155 12.31 -11.69 -4.14
N LEU A 156 11.21 -12.29 -4.58
CA LEU A 156 10.37 -13.13 -3.71
C LEU A 156 11.16 -14.33 -3.16
N SER A 157 11.96 -14.99 -4.00
CA SER A 157 12.81 -16.10 -3.57
C SER A 157 13.82 -15.66 -2.52
N PHE A 158 14.48 -14.52 -2.74
CA PHE A 158 15.44 -13.94 -1.79
C PHE A 158 14.79 -13.60 -0.45
N ILE A 159 13.64 -12.91 -0.47
CA ILE A 159 12.91 -12.57 0.76
C ILE A 159 12.46 -13.82 1.51
N ASN A 160 12.01 -14.87 0.80
CA ASN A 160 11.63 -16.13 1.45
C ASN A 160 12.82 -16.76 2.17
N SER A 161 13.99 -16.82 1.53
CA SER A 161 15.20 -17.37 2.16
C SER A 161 15.68 -16.52 3.34
N GLU A 162 15.55 -15.19 3.26
CA GLU A 162 15.92 -14.29 4.36
C GLU A 162 14.98 -14.50 5.56
N ILE A 163 13.68 -14.61 5.33
CA ILE A 163 12.69 -14.92 6.36
C ILE A 163 13.00 -16.27 7.03
N GLU A 164 13.26 -17.32 6.23
CA GLU A 164 13.60 -18.65 6.77
C GLU A 164 14.85 -18.59 7.65
N SER A 165 15.91 -17.92 7.19
CA SER A 165 17.14 -17.74 7.96
C SER A 165 16.90 -16.99 9.28
N LEU A 166 16.09 -15.93 9.26
CA LEU A 166 15.77 -15.16 10.48
C LEU A 166 14.95 -16.00 11.48
N LEU A 167 14.02 -16.82 10.99
CA LEU A 167 13.23 -17.72 11.85
C LEU A 167 14.10 -18.82 12.47
N GLU A 168 15.07 -19.34 11.73
CA GLU A 168 16.07 -20.27 12.27
C GLU A 168 16.92 -19.60 13.35
N GLU A 169 17.40 -18.38 13.11
CA GLU A 169 18.17 -17.62 14.08
C GLU A 169 17.37 -17.33 15.36
N ILE A 170 16.11 -16.91 15.24
CA ILE A 170 15.18 -16.73 16.37
C ILE A 170 15.04 -18.04 17.16
N SER A 171 14.87 -19.18 16.47
CA SER A 171 14.75 -20.49 17.09
C SER A 171 16.01 -20.88 17.89
N LEU A 172 17.20 -20.60 17.35
CA LEU A 172 18.48 -20.82 18.04
C LEU A 172 18.60 -19.94 19.29
N LYS A 173 18.34 -18.63 19.17
CA LYS A 173 18.40 -17.71 20.32
C LYS A 173 17.40 -18.09 21.42
N ARG A 174 16.20 -18.55 21.07
CA ARG A 174 15.22 -19.07 22.04
C ARG A 174 15.74 -20.28 22.80
N LYS A 175 16.47 -21.20 22.13
CA LYS A 175 17.13 -22.33 22.80
C LYS A 175 18.25 -21.86 23.72
N GLU A 176 19.03 -20.85 23.31
CA GLU A 176 20.08 -20.27 24.16
C GLU A 176 19.50 -19.63 25.42
N ILE A 177 18.40 -18.87 25.32
CA ILE A 177 17.70 -18.31 26.48
C ILE A 177 17.27 -19.42 27.45
N GLU A 178 16.69 -20.50 26.94
CA GLU A 178 16.30 -21.62 27.78
C GLU A 178 17.51 -22.25 28.49
N GLN A 179 18.63 -22.44 27.78
CA GLN A 179 19.87 -22.95 28.39
C GLN A 179 20.39 -22.01 29.49
N GLU A 180 20.36 -20.70 29.27
CA GLU A 180 20.75 -19.69 30.24
C GLU A 180 19.87 -19.76 31.51
N ARG A 181 18.55 -19.93 31.35
CA ARG A 181 17.62 -20.09 32.47
C ARG A 181 17.77 -21.42 33.21
N GLN A 182 18.22 -22.48 32.52
CA GLN A 182 18.42 -23.80 33.11
C GLN A 182 19.76 -23.95 33.84
N LYS A 183 20.62 -22.92 33.84
CA LYS A 183 21.93 -22.94 34.51
C LYS A 183 21.79 -23.29 36.00
N PRO A 184 22.69 -24.14 36.55
CA PRO A 184 22.67 -24.51 37.96
C PRO A 184 22.69 -23.32 38.92
N GLU A 185 23.41 -22.25 38.56
CA GLU A 185 23.53 -21.02 39.33
C GLU A 185 22.17 -20.31 39.47
N VAL A 186 21.43 -20.20 38.35
CA VAL A 186 20.09 -19.61 38.29
C VAL A 186 19.12 -20.43 39.15
N LYS A 187 19.08 -21.76 38.97
CA LYS A 187 18.24 -22.66 39.78
C LYS A 187 18.57 -22.62 41.26
N SER A 188 19.86 -22.47 41.60
CA SER A 188 20.31 -22.35 42.98
C SER A 188 19.79 -21.06 43.61
N ILE A 189 19.91 -19.93 42.91
CA ILE A 189 19.40 -18.64 43.35
C ILE A 189 17.86 -18.69 43.51
N GLU A 190 17.13 -19.31 42.58
CA GLU A 190 15.67 -19.51 42.68
C GLU A 190 15.28 -20.30 43.92
N GLY A 191 15.94 -21.45 44.16
CA GLY A 191 15.68 -22.27 45.34
C GLY A 191 16.02 -21.55 46.64
N GLN A 192 17.09 -20.75 46.67
CA GLN A 192 17.42 -19.90 47.81
C GLN A 192 16.37 -18.81 48.05
N LEU A 193 15.91 -18.14 46.99
CA LEU A 193 14.85 -17.13 47.05
C LEU A 193 13.55 -17.73 47.60
N GLU A 194 13.11 -18.87 47.09
CA GLU A 194 11.89 -19.55 47.54
C GLU A 194 11.97 -19.91 49.03
N ASN A 195 13.11 -20.45 49.46
CA ASN A 195 13.36 -20.79 50.87
C ASN A 195 13.31 -19.55 51.78
N LEU A 196 13.98 -18.46 51.40
CA LEU A 196 13.99 -17.22 52.19
C LEU A 196 12.61 -16.56 52.25
N ILE A 197 11.89 -16.51 51.13
CA ILE A 197 10.51 -15.97 51.07
C ILE A 197 9.58 -16.80 51.95
N THR A 198 9.69 -18.13 51.90
CA THR A 198 8.88 -19.03 52.74
C THR A 198 9.22 -18.85 54.22
N LYS A 199 10.50 -18.74 54.56
CA LYS A 199 10.95 -18.47 55.93
C LYS A 199 10.41 -17.13 56.44
N LYS A 200 10.53 -16.07 55.64
CA LYS A 200 10.01 -14.73 55.97
C LYS A 200 8.50 -14.79 56.24
N LYS A 201 7.72 -15.39 55.34
CA LYS A 201 6.26 -15.54 55.50
C LYS A 201 5.88 -16.28 56.79
N LYS A 202 6.64 -17.32 57.16
CA LYS A 202 6.41 -18.06 58.41
C LYS A 202 6.61 -17.17 59.64
N LEU A 203 7.70 -16.41 59.69
CA LEU A 203 7.99 -15.49 60.80
C LEU A 203 6.94 -14.38 60.90
N GLU A 204 6.56 -13.77 59.77
CA GLU A 204 5.49 -12.76 59.73
C GLU A 204 4.16 -13.34 60.23
N MET A 205 3.82 -14.56 59.83
CA MET A 205 2.60 -15.23 60.25
C MET A 205 2.61 -15.58 61.74
N GLU A 206 3.76 -15.97 62.29
CA GLU A 206 3.92 -16.23 63.72
C GLU A 206 3.68 -14.97 64.55
N VAL A 207 4.30 -13.85 64.16
CA VAL A 207 4.06 -12.53 64.79
C VAL A 207 2.57 -12.17 64.71
N ARG A 208 1.97 -12.22 63.51
CA ARG A 208 0.56 -11.87 63.33
C ARG A 208 -0.39 -12.77 64.12
N SER A 209 -0.10 -14.06 64.21
CA SER A 209 -0.87 -15.03 64.99
C SER A 209 -0.83 -14.72 66.48
N ASN A 210 0.36 -14.41 67.03
CA ASN A 210 0.49 -14.04 68.43
C ASN A 210 -0.15 -12.68 68.75
N VAL A 211 -0.09 -11.72 67.83
CA VAL A 211 -0.81 -10.44 67.96
C VAL A 211 -2.32 -10.65 67.93
N SER A 212 -2.85 -11.47 67.01
CA SER A 212 -4.29 -11.73 66.91
C SER A 212 -4.90 -12.26 68.21
N LYS A 213 -4.16 -13.11 68.94
CA LYS A 213 -4.58 -13.67 70.23
C LYS A 213 -4.75 -12.62 71.34
N ILE A 214 -4.13 -11.45 71.21
CA ILE A 214 -4.20 -10.36 72.19
C ILE A 214 -5.11 -9.20 71.75
N GLN A 215 -5.43 -9.10 70.45
CA GLN A 215 -6.26 -8.05 69.87
C GLN A 215 -7.63 -7.92 70.55
N LYS A 216 -8.31 -9.03 70.87
CA LYS A 216 -9.62 -8.98 71.54
C LYS A 216 -9.55 -8.35 72.93
N THR A 217 -8.47 -8.61 73.67
CA THR A 217 -8.24 -8.02 75.00
C THR A 217 -7.88 -6.54 74.85
N LEU A 218 -7.02 -6.18 73.90
CA LEU A 218 -6.70 -4.77 73.61
C LEU A 218 -7.95 -3.95 73.25
N LYS A 219 -8.85 -4.47 72.40
CA LYS A 219 -10.14 -3.82 72.07
C LYS A 219 -11.01 -3.54 73.30
N ARG A 220 -11.00 -4.44 74.29
CA ARG A 220 -11.80 -4.31 75.51
C ARG A 220 -11.25 -3.26 76.46
N LEU A 221 -9.92 -3.07 76.47
CA LEU A 221 -9.25 -2.13 77.37
C LEU A 221 -9.41 -0.66 76.97
N ARG A 222 -9.84 -0.35 75.73
CA ARG A 222 -10.12 1.00 75.21
C ARG A 222 -9.01 2.02 75.51
N MET A 223 -7.77 1.60 75.28
CA MET A 223 -6.55 2.29 75.69
C MET A 223 -6.16 3.46 74.77
N GLY A 224 -6.70 3.55 73.54
CA GLY A 224 -6.29 4.55 72.56
C GLY A 224 -4.88 4.32 72.00
N GLY A 225 -4.45 5.17 71.07
CA GLY A 225 -3.08 5.19 70.55
C GLY A 225 -2.62 3.87 69.92
N LEU A 226 -1.39 3.45 70.22
CA LEU A 226 -0.78 2.23 69.67
C LEU A 226 -1.57 0.95 70.00
N ALA A 227 -2.26 0.91 71.15
CA ALA A 227 -3.08 -0.24 71.53
C ALA A 227 -4.28 -0.43 70.61
N ASP A 228 -4.91 0.67 70.16
CA ASP A 228 -6.02 0.63 69.22
C ASP A 228 -5.55 0.30 67.79
N GLN A 229 -4.36 0.78 67.40
CA GLN A 229 -3.74 0.42 66.12
C GLN A 229 -3.45 -1.08 66.07
N LEU A 230 -2.76 -1.61 67.08
CA LEU A 230 -2.43 -3.04 67.20
C LEU A 230 -3.69 -3.92 67.31
N ALA A 231 -4.74 -3.41 67.96
CA ALA A 231 -6.04 -4.09 68.06
C ALA A 231 -6.77 -4.22 66.72
N ARG A 232 -6.54 -3.30 65.77
CA ARG A 232 -7.16 -3.31 64.44
C ARG A 232 -6.30 -4.06 63.44
N ASP A 233 -4.99 -3.88 63.49
CA ASP A 233 -4.06 -4.46 62.55
C ASP A 233 -2.87 -5.12 63.26
N SER A 234 -2.65 -6.39 62.93
CA SER A 234 -1.50 -7.15 63.40
C SER A 234 -0.18 -6.75 62.76
N GLY A 235 -0.22 -6.06 61.60
CA GLY A 235 0.96 -5.55 60.89
C GLY A 235 1.74 -4.49 61.67
N VAL A 236 1.08 -3.76 62.57
CA VAL A 236 1.68 -2.72 63.42
C VAL A 236 2.85 -3.29 64.25
N ALA A 237 2.78 -4.56 64.65
CA ALA A 237 3.86 -5.22 65.39
C ALA A 237 5.13 -5.44 64.56
N LEU A 238 5.00 -5.58 63.24
CA LEU A 238 6.13 -5.72 62.33
C LEU A 238 6.78 -4.36 62.02
N GLU A 239 5.97 -3.29 62.00
CA GLU A 239 6.44 -1.93 61.72
C GLU A 239 7.13 -1.27 62.93
N LYS A 240 6.55 -1.45 64.12
CA LYS A 240 6.96 -0.76 65.36
C LYS A 240 7.21 -1.73 66.52
N PRO A 241 8.16 -2.67 66.40
CA PRO A 241 8.34 -3.75 67.38
C PRO A 241 8.62 -3.23 68.79
N GLY A 242 9.51 -2.23 68.96
CA GLY A 242 9.88 -1.75 70.31
C GLY A 242 8.80 -0.94 71.02
N GLU A 243 8.01 -0.16 70.29
CA GLU A 243 6.84 0.52 70.86
C GLU A 243 5.79 -0.51 71.33
N VAL A 244 5.61 -1.58 70.55
CA VAL A 244 4.69 -2.67 70.89
C VAL A 244 5.17 -3.46 72.11
N VAL A 245 6.46 -3.81 72.20
CA VAL A 245 7.02 -4.48 73.38
C VAL A 245 6.82 -3.63 74.64
N SER A 246 7.10 -2.33 74.58
CA SER A 246 6.93 -1.40 75.70
C SER A 246 5.47 -1.33 76.18
N LEU A 247 4.52 -1.27 75.23
CA LEU A 247 3.09 -1.30 75.52
C LEU A 247 2.68 -2.62 76.19
N LEU A 248 3.18 -3.75 75.69
CA LEU A 248 2.83 -5.08 76.17
C LEU A 248 3.38 -5.35 77.57
N GLN A 249 4.58 -4.87 77.90
CA GLN A 249 5.15 -4.95 79.25
C GLN A 249 4.29 -4.20 80.27
N THR A 250 3.80 -3.01 79.91
CA THR A 250 2.92 -2.20 80.77
C THR A 250 1.57 -2.88 80.99
N LEU A 251 1.05 -3.56 79.97
CA LEU A 251 -0.27 -4.20 80.00
C LEU A 251 -0.25 -5.66 80.43
N LYS A 252 0.92 -6.27 80.63
CA LYS A 252 1.10 -7.70 80.95
C LYS A 252 0.17 -8.20 82.07
N PRO A 253 -0.05 -7.49 83.19
CA PRO A 253 -0.96 -7.94 84.25
C PRO A 253 -2.43 -8.04 83.84
N ARG A 254 -2.83 -7.36 82.75
CA ARG A 254 -4.22 -7.30 82.25
C ARG A 254 -4.56 -8.42 81.27
N PHE A 255 -3.60 -9.29 80.94
CA PHE A 255 -3.82 -10.43 80.05
C PHE A 255 -3.89 -11.73 80.86
N GLU A 256 -4.80 -12.62 80.45
CA GLU A 256 -5.00 -13.93 81.07
C GLU A 256 -4.96 -15.05 80.02
N GLY A 257 -4.75 -16.29 80.47
CA GLY A 257 -4.81 -17.49 79.64
C GLY A 257 -3.92 -17.44 78.39
N LYS A 258 -4.49 -17.75 77.21
CA LYS A 258 -3.77 -17.77 75.92
C LYS A 258 -3.21 -16.39 75.51
N ALA A 259 -3.87 -15.30 75.92
CA ALA A 259 -3.41 -13.95 75.60
C ALA A 259 -2.13 -13.61 76.38
N ARG A 260 -2.06 -13.98 77.68
CA ARG A 260 -0.86 -13.77 78.50
C ARG A 260 0.38 -14.47 77.92
N LYS A 261 0.24 -15.73 77.51
CA LYS A 261 1.33 -16.49 76.85
C LYS A 261 1.79 -15.83 75.55
N SER A 262 0.87 -15.25 74.79
CA SER A 262 1.20 -14.56 73.52
C SER A 262 1.89 -13.21 73.79
N VAL A 263 1.51 -12.51 74.86
CA VAL A 263 2.19 -11.29 75.33
C VAL A 263 3.60 -11.59 75.82
N GLU A 264 3.81 -12.67 76.57
CA GLU A 264 5.13 -13.12 76.99
C GLU A 264 6.01 -13.43 75.79
N TRP A 265 5.51 -14.23 74.83
CA TRP A 265 6.23 -14.50 73.59
C TRP A 265 6.58 -13.23 72.80
N LEU A 266 5.62 -12.31 72.61
CA LEU A 266 5.86 -11.06 71.88
C LEU A 266 6.85 -10.15 72.63
N SER A 267 6.81 -10.10 73.96
CA SER A 267 7.74 -9.27 74.74
C SER A 267 9.18 -9.78 74.65
N GLU A 268 9.36 -11.09 74.49
CA GLU A 268 10.68 -11.74 74.44
C GLU A 268 11.24 -11.85 73.01
N ASN A 269 10.38 -12.03 72.00
CA ASN A 269 10.80 -12.45 70.66
C ASN A 269 10.46 -11.45 69.54
N LEU A 270 9.63 -10.42 69.78
CA LEU A 270 9.14 -9.57 68.68
C LEU A 270 10.26 -8.77 68.00
N GLU A 271 11.12 -8.10 68.76
CA GLU A 271 12.21 -7.29 68.20
C GLU A 271 13.23 -8.14 67.45
N SER A 272 13.59 -9.31 67.99
CA SER A 272 14.52 -10.24 67.34
C SER A 272 13.91 -10.86 66.07
N THR A 273 12.63 -11.25 66.11
CA THR A 273 11.91 -11.79 64.93
C THR A 273 11.78 -10.76 63.82
N VAL A 274 11.45 -9.50 64.16
CA VAL A 274 11.37 -8.42 63.17
C VAL A 274 12.75 -8.08 62.60
N SER A 275 13.80 -8.14 63.42
CA SER A 275 15.17 -7.97 62.94
C SER A 275 15.57 -9.08 61.97
N GLU A 276 15.21 -10.33 62.26
CA GLU A 276 15.42 -11.46 61.35
C GLU A 276 14.64 -11.29 60.03
N ILE A 277 13.38 -10.82 60.07
CA ILE A 277 12.60 -10.52 58.86
C ILE A 277 13.30 -9.47 57.98
N LYS A 278 13.83 -8.39 58.59
CA LYS A 278 14.58 -7.35 57.86
C LYS A 278 15.87 -7.88 57.22
N GLU A 279 16.58 -8.78 57.90
CA GLU A 279 17.75 -9.46 57.33
C GLU A 279 17.39 -10.40 56.18
N LEU A 280 16.26 -11.10 56.28
CA LEU A 280 15.74 -11.90 55.17
C LEU A 280 15.38 -11.02 53.96
N ASP A 281 14.80 -9.83 54.17
CA ASP A 281 14.51 -8.88 53.10
C ASP A 281 15.76 -8.39 52.37
N ARG A 282 16.82 -8.08 53.12
CA ARG A 282 18.13 -7.72 52.54
C ARG A 282 18.67 -8.85 51.66
N LYS A 283 18.70 -10.08 52.17
CA LYS A 283 19.19 -11.25 51.43
C LYS A 283 18.35 -11.57 50.20
N ILE A 284 17.03 -11.43 50.29
CA ILE A 284 16.12 -11.58 49.13
C ILE A 284 16.45 -10.54 48.06
N HIS A 285 16.69 -9.28 48.45
CA HIS A 285 17.06 -8.24 47.51
C HIS A 285 18.41 -8.52 46.82
N GLU A 286 19.43 -8.90 47.58
CA GLU A 286 20.75 -9.28 47.05
C GLU A 286 20.67 -10.44 46.05
N LEU A 287 19.91 -11.49 46.38
CA LEU A 287 19.71 -12.63 45.49
C LEU A 287 18.94 -12.26 44.22
N ARG A 288 17.96 -11.35 44.30
CA ARG A 288 17.27 -10.84 43.11
C ARG A 288 18.22 -10.07 42.19
N SER A 289 19.08 -9.23 42.74
CA SER A 289 20.11 -8.52 41.96
C SER A 289 21.15 -9.48 41.37
N ALA A 290 21.50 -10.56 42.07
CA ALA A 290 22.35 -11.61 41.52
C ALA A 290 21.65 -12.36 40.37
N MET A 291 20.38 -12.72 40.54
CA MET A 291 19.55 -13.36 39.52
C MET A 291 19.48 -12.52 38.24
N GLU A 292 19.26 -11.21 38.38
CA GLU A 292 19.20 -10.29 37.25
C GLU A 292 20.54 -10.22 36.48
N LYS A 293 21.67 -10.29 37.19
CA LYS A 293 23.00 -10.35 36.56
C LYS A 293 23.19 -11.65 35.79
N GLU A 294 22.82 -12.80 36.37
CA GLU A 294 22.92 -14.10 35.70
C GLU A 294 22.01 -14.17 34.47
N LEU A 295 20.82 -13.55 34.51
CA LEU A 295 19.88 -13.52 33.39
C LEU A 295 20.10 -12.35 32.41
N SER A 296 21.09 -11.48 32.63
CA SER A 296 21.34 -10.32 31.76
C SER A 296 21.57 -10.73 30.30
N ARG A 297 22.29 -11.83 30.07
CA ARG A 297 22.50 -12.39 28.73
C ARG A 297 21.19 -12.89 28.10
N ALA A 298 20.33 -13.54 28.88
CA ALA A 298 19.01 -13.95 28.39
C ALA A 298 18.17 -12.73 27.99
N GLY A 299 18.22 -11.65 28.78
CA GLY A 299 17.57 -10.39 28.44
C GLY A 299 18.08 -9.78 27.13
N HIS A 300 19.39 -9.75 26.90
CA HIS A 300 19.95 -9.30 25.62
C HIS A 300 19.50 -10.14 24.42
N LEU A 301 19.43 -11.47 24.59
CA LEU A 301 18.92 -12.36 23.55
C LEU A 301 17.43 -12.14 23.27
N GLU A 302 16.63 -11.81 24.30
CA GLU A 302 15.21 -11.45 24.14
C GLU A 302 15.04 -10.16 23.33
N ASP A 303 15.88 -9.14 23.57
CA ASP A 303 15.90 -7.90 22.79
C ASP A 303 16.30 -8.16 21.33
N GLU A 304 17.31 -8.99 21.09
CA GLU A 304 17.73 -9.40 19.74
C GLU A 304 16.62 -10.16 19.01
N ILE A 305 15.93 -11.09 19.69
CA ILE A 305 14.75 -11.77 19.12
C ILE A 305 13.68 -10.76 18.74
N SER A 306 13.39 -9.78 19.59
CA SER A 306 12.39 -8.75 19.28
C SER A 306 12.77 -7.94 18.04
N PHE A 307 14.07 -7.64 17.86
CA PHE A 307 14.58 -7.00 16.65
C PHE A 307 14.39 -7.88 15.41
N LEU A 308 14.77 -9.16 15.48
CA LEU A 308 14.62 -10.11 14.38
C LEU A 308 13.14 -10.32 14.01
N GLU A 309 12.24 -10.42 14.99
CA GLU A 309 10.80 -10.56 14.75
C GLU A 309 10.21 -9.35 14.02
N ARG A 310 10.65 -8.13 14.36
CA ARG A 310 10.26 -6.91 13.63
C ARG A 310 10.77 -6.95 12.19
N ARG A 311 12.03 -7.34 11.99
CA ARG A 311 12.62 -7.47 10.65
C ARG A 311 11.89 -8.49 9.79
N THR A 312 11.53 -9.65 10.36
CA THR A 312 10.71 -10.67 9.69
C THR A 312 9.34 -10.10 9.29
N ALA A 313 8.67 -9.35 10.16
CA ALA A 313 7.39 -8.73 9.84
C ALA A 313 7.47 -7.68 8.72
N GLU A 314 8.57 -6.93 8.63
CA GLU A 314 8.85 -6.00 7.53
C GLU A 314 8.98 -6.76 6.19
N LEU A 315 9.78 -7.83 6.19
CA LEU A 315 9.98 -8.68 5.01
C LEU A 315 8.68 -9.37 4.56
N GLU A 316 7.85 -9.84 5.49
CA GLU A 316 6.53 -10.39 5.16
C GLU A 316 5.59 -9.36 4.51
N SER A 317 5.67 -8.10 4.95
CA SER A 317 4.93 -6.99 4.36
C SER A 317 5.40 -6.70 2.94
N GLU A 318 6.71 -6.72 2.70
CA GLU A 318 7.30 -6.56 1.38
C GLU A 318 6.94 -7.73 0.45
N LYS A 319 7.05 -8.97 0.93
CA LYS A 319 6.62 -10.18 0.23
C LYS A 319 5.18 -10.06 -0.27
N LYS A 320 4.24 -9.65 0.60
CA LYS A 320 2.84 -9.45 0.21
C LYS A 320 2.65 -8.40 -0.90
N LYS A 321 3.48 -7.34 -0.93
CA LYS A 321 3.43 -6.35 -2.01
C LYS A 321 3.94 -6.93 -3.33
N LEU A 322 5.04 -7.67 -3.28
CA LEU A 322 5.60 -8.34 -4.45
C LEU A 322 4.68 -9.44 -4.99
N GLU A 323 4.01 -10.21 -4.14
CA GLU A 323 3.01 -11.20 -4.57
C GLU A 323 1.83 -10.55 -5.31
N LYS A 324 1.36 -9.38 -4.84
CA LYS A 324 0.33 -8.61 -5.55
C LYS A 324 0.83 -8.08 -6.90
N LEU A 325 2.06 -7.57 -6.95
CA LEU A 325 2.67 -7.11 -8.19
C LEU A 325 2.82 -8.26 -9.19
N LYS A 326 3.30 -9.42 -8.72
CA LYS A 326 3.42 -10.64 -9.51
C LYS A 326 2.08 -11.03 -10.14
N ALA A 327 1.01 -11.13 -9.35
CA ALA A 327 -0.31 -11.49 -9.85
C ALA A 327 -0.83 -10.50 -10.90
N ARG A 328 -0.62 -9.19 -10.66
CA ARG A 328 -0.98 -8.15 -11.63
C ARG A 328 -0.20 -8.29 -12.95
N LEU A 329 1.11 -8.52 -12.88
CA LEU A 329 1.93 -8.72 -14.08
C LEU A 329 1.50 -9.97 -14.86
N GLU A 330 1.19 -11.06 -14.17
CA GLU A 330 0.66 -12.27 -14.79
C GLU A 330 -0.68 -12.00 -15.53
N GLU A 331 -1.59 -11.23 -14.94
CA GLU A 331 -2.84 -10.82 -15.60
C GLU A 331 -2.60 -9.91 -16.82
N GLU A 332 -1.71 -8.92 -16.69
CA GLU A 332 -1.40 -8.00 -17.79
C GLU A 332 -0.74 -8.73 -18.97
N ILE A 333 0.19 -9.65 -18.70
CA ILE A 333 0.79 -10.49 -19.75
C ILE A 333 -0.28 -11.38 -20.40
N GLN A 334 -1.21 -11.97 -19.63
CA GLN A 334 -2.34 -12.73 -20.19
C GLN A 334 -3.16 -11.91 -21.18
N GLN A 335 -3.43 -10.65 -20.87
CA GLN A 335 -4.18 -9.78 -21.76
C GLN A 335 -3.41 -9.48 -23.05
N GLU A 336 -2.12 -9.19 -22.95
CA GLU A 336 -1.29 -8.88 -24.11
C GLU A 336 -0.99 -10.10 -24.98
N VAL A 337 -0.82 -11.29 -24.40
CA VAL A 337 -0.69 -12.54 -25.16
C VAL A 337 -1.95 -12.78 -25.98
N LYS A 338 -3.15 -12.57 -25.43
CA LYS A 338 -4.40 -12.68 -26.22
C LYS A 338 -4.46 -11.70 -27.39
N LEU A 339 -3.93 -10.49 -27.21
CA LEU A 339 -3.81 -9.51 -28.30
C LEU A 339 -2.79 -9.97 -29.36
N LEU A 340 -1.68 -10.56 -28.93
CA LEU A 340 -0.65 -11.14 -29.78
C LEU A 340 -1.21 -12.31 -30.61
N GLU A 341 -1.93 -13.25 -29.98
CA GLU A 341 -2.60 -14.38 -30.63
C GLU A 341 -3.59 -13.89 -31.68
N LYS A 342 -4.42 -12.91 -31.34
CA LYS A 342 -5.38 -12.30 -32.28
C LYS A 342 -4.67 -11.66 -33.48
N ALA A 343 -3.53 -11.02 -33.26
CA ALA A 343 -2.76 -10.37 -34.31
C ALA A 343 -2.00 -11.35 -35.20
N LEU A 344 -1.55 -12.48 -34.64
CA LEU A 344 -0.81 -13.50 -35.37
C LEU A 344 -1.72 -14.52 -36.06
N GLY A 345 -2.89 -14.79 -35.49
CA GLY A 345 -3.82 -15.85 -35.94
C GLY A 345 -3.38 -17.24 -35.49
N GLU A 346 -2.49 -17.32 -34.51
CA GLU A 346 -1.90 -18.54 -33.95
C GLU A 346 -2.11 -18.53 -32.43
N GLU A 347 -2.44 -19.67 -31.83
CA GLU A 347 -2.38 -19.83 -30.38
C GLU A 347 -0.91 -19.83 -29.93
N ILE A 348 -0.62 -19.15 -28.83
CA ILE A 348 0.74 -19.01 -28.32
C ILE A 348 0.83 -19.74 -27.00
N GLU A 349 1.54 -20.86 -26.99
CA GLU A 349 1.87 -21.54 -25.75
C GLU A 349 2.76 -20.64 -24.88
N TRP A 350 2.25 -20.34 -23.70
CA TRP A 350 2.90 -19.51 -22.69
C TRP A 350 3.08 -20.28 -21.36
N GLY A 351 3.12 -21.60 -21.43
CA GLY A 351 3.41 -22.46 -20.28
C GLY A 351 4.86 -22.33 -19.83
N ASN A 352 5.06 -21.91 -18.58
CA ASN A 352 6.30 -21.89 -17.80
C ASN A 352 7.32 -20.78 -18.11
N ILE A 353 6.99 -19.53 -17.74
CA ILE A 353 7.98 -18.51 -17.34
C ILE A 353 7.76 -18.19 -15.87
#